data_AF-A0A4P5S8U4-F1
#
_entry.id   AF-A0A4P5S8U4-F1
#
_cell.length_a   1.000
_cell.length_b   1.000
_cell.length_c   1.000
_cell.angle_alpha   90.00
_cell.angle_beta   90.00
_cell.angle_gamma   90.00
#
_symmetry.space_group_name_H-M   'P 1'
#
loop_
_entity.id
_entity.type
_entity.pdbx_description
1 polymer ?
#
loop_
_entity_poly.entity_id
_entity_poly.type
_entity_poly.pdbx_seq_one_letter_code
_entity_poly.pdbx_strand_id
1 'polypeptide(L)'
;MKDPLEDASVDVDRRGASLILVAVIVGVVLLALLRPGSQDAIAIVVGIILMVMLHEAGHFIAARRSGMKASEFFVGFGPRLWSFSRGETEYGVKAIPAGGYVRIIGMSNLEEVDPADEPRSFRQGSYRNRFIVVMAGVTVNLLIAFLLFFIVIAGQGRVND
;
A
#
# COMPACT_ATOMS: atom_id res chain seq x y z
N MET A 1 -34.02 -5.99 -14.49
CA MET A 1 -33.91 -4.94 -13.46
C MET A 1 -33.48 -5.63 -12.19
N LYS A 2 -32.26 -5.36 -11.70
CA LYS A 2 -31.69 -6.01 -10.52
C LYS A 2 -32.44 -5.53 -9.27
N ASP A 3 -32.75 -6.40 -8.32
CA ASP A 3 -33.56 -6.07 -7.14
C ASP A 3 -32.76 -5.14 -6.20
N PRO A 4 -33.23 -3.91 -5.93
CA PRO A 4 -32.56 -2.99 -5.01
C PRO A 4 -32.40 -3.52 -3.59
N LEU A 5 -33.27 -4.46 -3.16
CA LEU A 5 -33.20 -5.07 -1.83
C LEU A 5 -32.06 -6.10 -1.73
N GLU A 6 -31.77 -6.79 -2.83
CA GLU A 6 -30.66 -7.75 -2.90
C GLU A 6 -29.32 -7.01 -2.81
N ASP A 7 -29.14 -5.93 -3.60
CA ASP A 7 -27.93 -5.10 -3.58
C ASP A 7 -27.70 -4.45 -2.20
N ALA A 8 -28.78 -4.02 -1.51
CA ALA A 8 -28.69 -3.48 -0.15
C ALA A 8 -28.28 -4.53 0.88
N SER A 9 -28.79 -5.76 0.77
CA SER A 9 -28.46 -6.85 1.71
C SER A 9 -26.99 -7.27 1.62
N VAL A 10 -26.43 -7.32 0.41
CA VAL A 10 -25.02 -7.64 0.15
C VAL A 10 -24.08 -6.56 0.70
N ASP A 11 -24.46 -5.29 0.60
CA ASP A 11 -23.63 -4.18 1.09
C ASP A 11 -23.63 -4.10 2.64
N VAL A 12 -24.76 -4.41 3.27
CA VAL A 12 -24.87 -4.52 4.74
C VAL A 12 -24.00 -5.68 5.26
N ASP A 13 -24.04 -6.84 4.61
CA ASP A 13 -23.25 -8.01 5.02
C ASP A 13 -21.73 -7.76 4.91
N ARG A 14 -21.29 -7.09 3.83
CA ARG A 14 -19.88 -6.68 3.66
C ARG A 14 -19.40 -5.71 4.72
N ARG A 15 -20.24 -4.74 5.12
CA ARG A 15 -19.89 -3.78 6.18
C ARG A 15 -19.77 -4.48 7.53
N GLY A 16 -20.70 -5.38 7.84
CA GLY A 16 -20.65 -6.21 9.05
C GLY A 16 -19.39 -7.06 9.12
N ALA A 17 -19.07 -7.78 8.04
CA ALA A 17 -17.86 -8.60 7.95
C ALA A 17 -16.58 -7.77 8.09
N SER A 18 -16.52 -6.57 7.49
CA SER A 18 -15.37 -5.68 7.59
C SER A 18 -15.16 -5.15 9.02
N LEU A 19 -16.24 -4.81 9.71
CA LEU A 19 -16.18 -4.34 11.11
C LEU A 19 -15.71 -5.45 12.05
N ILE A 20 -16.22 -6.67 11.89
CA ILE A 20 -15.80 -7.83 12.68
C ILE A 20 -14.31 -8.12 12.44
N LEU A 21 -13.87 -8.12 11.18
CA LEU A 21 -12.47 -8.34 10.83
C LEU A 21 -11.56 -7.29 11.48
N VAL A 22 -11.92 -6.01 11.40
CA VAL A 22 -11.15 -4.93 12.03
C VAL A 22 -11.11 -5.11 13.55
N ALA A 23 -12.24 -5.43 14.19
CA ALA A 23 -12.29 -5.65 15.63
C ALA A 23 -11.40 -6.82 16.08
N VAL A 24 -11.37 -7.93 15.32
CA VAL A 24 -10.50 -9.07 15.58
C VAL A 24 -9.03 -8.69 15.44
N ILE A 25 -8.65 -7.99 14.36
CA ILE A 25 -7.26 -7.54 14.15
C ILE A 25 -6.82 -6.62 15.29
N VAL A 26 -7.65 -5.64 15.67
CA VAL A 26 -7.37 -4.73 16.78
C VAL A 26 -7.23 -5.51 18.10
N GLY A 27 -8.11 -6.47 18.36
CA GLY A 27 -8.03 -7.33 19.55
C GLY A 27 -6.73 -8.13 19.62
N VAL A 28 -6.30 -8.74 18.51
CA VAL A 28 -5.03 -9.48 18.42
C VAL A 28 -3.83 -8.56 18.62
N VAL A 29 -3.83 -7.37 18.01
CA VAL A 29 -2.75 -6.38 18.17
C VAL A 29 -2.68 -5.88 19.61
N LEU A 30 -3.82 -5.58 20.24
CA LEU A 30 -3.87 -5.16 21.65
C LEU A 30 -3.38 -6.28 22.57
N LEU A 31 -3.82 -7.52 22.36
CA LEU A 31 -3.34 -8.66 23.13
C LEU A 31 -1.82 -8.85 22.97
N ALA A 32 -1.31 -8.70 21.75
CA ALA A 32 0.12 -8.73 21.50
C ALA A 32 0.83 -7.61 22.27
N LEU A 33 0.39 -6.35 22.16
CA LEU A 33 0.99 -5.20 22.85
C LEU A 33 1.02 -5.33 24.38
N LEU A 34 -0.01 -5.96 24.96
CA LEU A 34 -0.13 -6.17 26.40
C LEU A 34 0.74 -7.32 26.92
N ARG A 35 1.30 -8.17 26.04
CA ARG A 35 2.13 -9.31 26.42
C ARG A 35 3.62 -8.90 26.51
N PRO A 36 4.25 -8.95 27.70
CA PRO A 36 5.68 -8.70 27.83
C PRO A 36 6.48 -9.68 26.96
N GLY A 37 7.41 -9.17 26.15
CA GLY A 37 8.25 -9.95 25.23
C GLY A 37 7.75 -10.07 23.78
N SER A 38 6.58 -9.53 23.44
CA SER A 38 6.10 -9.45 22.04
C SER A 38 6.55 -8.18 21.30
N GLN A 39 7.14 -7.20 22.02
CA GLN A 39 7.42 -5.86 21.51
C GLN A 39 8.33 -5.89 20.28
N ASP A 40 9.33 -6.77 20.27
CA ASP A 40 10.24 -6.95 19.13
C ASP A 40 9.50 -7.46 17.89
N ALA A 41 8.60 -8.43 18.06
CA ALA A 41 7.79 -8.96 16.97
C ALA A 41 6.85 -7.89 16.40
N ILE A 42 6.24 -7.07 17.26
CA ILE A 42 5.37 -5.97 16.84
C ILE A 42 6.18 -4.92 16.07
N ALA A 43 7.36 -4.55 16.55
CA ALA A 43 8.25 -3.63 15.86
C ALA A 43 8.64 -4.16 14.47
N ILE A 44 8.95 -5.45 14.36
CA ILE A 44 9.24 -6.10 13.06
C ILE A 44 8.03 -6.04 12.14
N VAL A 45 6.83 -6.42 12.61
CA VAL A 45 5.61 -6.42 11.80
C VAL A 45 5.28 -5.01 11.31
N VAL A 46 5.32 -4.02 12.20
CA VAL A 46 5.10 -2.60 11.84
C VAL A 46 6.17 -2.14 10.85
N GLY A 47 7.43 -2.51 11.07
CA GLY A 47 8.54 -2.21 10.17
C GLY A 47 8.33 -2.77 8.76
N ILE A 48 7.89 -4.02 8.63
CA ILE A 48 7.58 -4.65 7.35
C ILE A 48 6.41 -3.94 6.65
N ILE A 49 5.33 -3.64 7.39
CA ILE A 49 4.18 -2.93 6.82
C ILE A 49 4.62 -1.56 6.29
N LEU A 50 5.37 -0.79 7.07
CA LEU A 50 5.89 0.51 6.65
C LEU A 50 6.84 0.39 5.45
N MET A 51 7.72 -0.61 5.44
CA MET A 51 8.64 -0.85 4.33
C MET A 51 7.88 -1.11 3.01
N VAL A 52 6.88 -2.00 3.03
CA VAL A 52 6.04 -2.26 1.86
C VAL A 52 5.26 -1.01 1.45
N MET A 53 4.72 -0.25 2.40
CA MET A 53 4.02 1.01 2.08
C MET A 53 4.93 2.03 1.38
N LEU A 54 6.18 2.16 1.84
CA LEU A 54 7.16 3.04 1.22
C LEU A 54 7.62 2.51 -0.14
N HIS A 55 7.77 1.19 -0.31
CA HIS A 55 8.04 0.55 -1.59
C HIS A 55 7.01 0.93 -2.66
N GLU A 56 5.73 0.79 -2.33
CA GLU A 56 4.62 1.17 -3.22
C GLU A 56 4.59 2.69 -3.49
N ALA A 57 4.91 3.50 -2.47
CA ALA A 57 5.05 4.94 -2.65
C ALA A 57 6.18 5.29 -3.65
N GLY A 58 7.26 4.50 -3.69
CA GLY A 58 8.32 4.62 -4.68
C GLY A 58 7.80 4.45 -6.11
N HIS A 59 7.09 3.35 -6.37
CA HIS A 59 6.45 3.10 -7.67
C HIS A 59 5.48 4.23 -8.05
N PHE A 60 4.62 4.65 -7.11
CA PHE A 60 3.64 5.71 -7.31
C PHE A 60 4.29 7.05 -7.72
N ILE A 61 5.30 7.48 -6.97
CA ILE A 61 6.01 8.75 -7.22
C ILE A 61 6.75 8.68 -8.56
N ALA A 62 7.41 7.57 -8.86
CA ALA A 62 8.13 7.38 -10.12
C ALA A 62 7.18 7.41 -11.32
N ALA A 63 6.01 6.79 -11.22
CA ALA A 63 5.01 6.77 -12.28
C ALA A 63 4.49 8.18 -12.58
N ARG A 64 4.08 8.92 -11.54
CA ARG A 64 3.59 10.30 -11.70
C ARG A 64 4.64 11.24 -12.27
N ARG A 65 5.90 11.12 -11.83
CA ARG A 65 7.02 11.91 -12.38
C ARG A 65 7.32 11.57 -13.83
N SER A 66 7.03 10.35 -14.26
CA SER A 66 7.21 9.88 -15.63
C SER A 66 6.03 10.23 -16.56
N GLY A 67 5.02 10.95 -16.05
CA GLY A 67 3.80 11.32 -16.80
C GLY A 67 2.74 10.22 -16.86
N MET A 68 3.00 9.06 -16.26
CA MET A 68 2.04 7.96 -16.21
C MET A 68 0.91 8.25 -15.22
N LYS A 69 -0.29 7.76 -15.52
CA LYS A 69 -1.44 7.90 -14.62
C LYS A 69 -1.44 6.79 -13.58
N ALA A 70 -1.40 7.19 -12.31
CA ALA A 70 -1.58 6.29 -11.18
C ALA A 70 -2.95 6.55 -10.57
N SER A 71 -3.90 5.66 -10.84
CA SER A 71 -5.32 5.86 -10.53
C SER A 71 -5.67 5.56 -9.08
N GLU A 72 -4.92 4.69 -8.41
CA GLU A 72 -5.23 4.27 -7.04
C GLU A 72 -3.96 4.16 -6.19
N PHE A 73 -4.04 4.59 -4.94
CA PHE A 73 -3.03 4.38 -3.91
C PHE A 73 -3.71 4.01 -2.59
N PHE A 74 -3.66 2.74 -2.22
CA PHE A 74 -4.31 2.22 -1.02
C PHE A 74 -3.31 1.67 -0.02
N VAL A 75 -3.61 1.92 1.25
CA VAL A 75 -2.98 1.24 2.39
C VAL A 75 -3.78 -0.02 2.69
N GLY A 76 -3.11 -1.17 2.70
CA GLY A 76 -3.70 -2.46 3.03
C GLY A 76 -4.42 -3.17 1.87
N PHE A 77 -5.07 -4.28 2.23
CA PHE A 77 -5.77 -5.19 1.32
C PHE A 77 -7.19 -5.49 1.80
N GLY A 78 -7.99 -6.09 0.92
CA GLY A 78 -9.37 -6.49 1.20
C GLY A 78 -10.40 -5.37 0.99
N PRO A 79 -11.53 -5.40 1.72
CA PRO A 79 -12.60 -4.42 1.53
C PRO A 79 -12.15 -3.01 1.86
N ARG A 80 -12.59 -2.04 1.05
CA ARG A 80 -12.34 -0.60 1.22
C ARG A 80 -13.06 -0.13 2.47
N LEU A 81 -12.31 0.37 3.46
CA LEU A 81 -12.88 1.00 4.66
C LEU A 81 -13.20 2.47 4.39
N TRP A 82 -12.27 3.15 3.75
CA TRP A 82 -12.38 4.56 3.45
C TRP A 82 -11.54 4.92 2.24
N SER A 83 -12.02 5.85 1.42
CA SER A 83 -11.23 6.44 0.34
C SER A 83 -11.69 7.86 0.03
N PHE A 84 -10.82 8.60 -0.63
CA PHE A 84 -11.07 9.94 -1.17
C PHE A 84 -10.32 10.11 -2.47
N SER A 85 -10.93 10.81 -3.43
CA SER A 85 -10.28 11.13 -4.72
C SER A 85 -9.61 12.50 -4.62
N ARG A 86 -8.34 12.58 -5.01
CA ARG A 86 -7.62 13.85 -5.14
C ARG A 86 -6.96 13.92 -6.50
N GLY A 87 -7.49 14.78 -7.36
CA GLY A 87 -7.08 14.85 -8.77
C GLY A 87 -7.49 13.58 -9.51
N GLU A 88 -6.52 12.85 -10.03
CA GLU A 88 -6.73 11.61 -10.79
C GLU A 88 -6.47 10.32 -9.98
N THR A 89 -6.08 10.45 -8.72
CA THR A 89 -5.74 9.32 -7.86
C THR A 89 -6.78 9.18 -6.74
N GLU A 90 -7.32 7.97 -6.58
CA GLU A 90 -8.08 7.56 -5.41
C GLU A 90 -7.12 7.08 -4.32
N TYR A 91 -7.16 7.75 -3.18
CA TYR A 91 -6.39 7.38 -1.99
C TYR A 91 -7.31 6.71 -0.98
N GLY A 92 -6.83 5.70 -0.26
CA GLY A 92 -7.66 5.10 0.78
C GLY A 92 -6.99 4.05 1.64
N VAL A 93 -7.79 3.46 2.50
CA VAL A 93 -7.37 2.42 3.45
C VAL A 93 -8.33 1.23 3.34
N LYS A 94 -7.77 0.04 3.29
CA LYS A 94 -8.50 -1.24 3.25
C LYS A 94 -8.37 -1.96 4.60
N ALA A 95 -9.26 -2.91 4.85
CA ALA A 95 -9.45 -3.51 6.18
C ALA A 95 -8.23 -4.26 6.72
N ILE A 96 -7.38 -4.82 5.86
CA ILE A 96 -6.22 -5.61 6.25
C ILE A 96 -4.95 -4.77 6.08
N PRO A 97 -4.31 -4.28 7.15
CA PRO A 97 -3.13 -3.42 7.06
C PRO A 97 -1.85 -4.21 6.78
N ALA A 98 -1.86 -5.16 5.84
CA ALA A 98 -0.76 -6.09 5.56
C ALA A 98 0.10 -5.68 4.35
N GLY A 99 0.19 -4.39 4.02
CA GLY A 99 0.98 -3.86 2.90
C GLY A 99 0.29 -2.66 2.24
N GLY A 100 0.61 -2.40 0.98
CA GLY A 100 0.04 -1.32 0.18
C GLY A 100 -0.29 -1.77 -1.23
N TYR A 101 -1.04 -0.94 -1.96
CA TYR A 101 -1.44 -1.20 -3.33
C TYR A 101 -1.39 0.10 -4.13
N VAL A 102 -0.61 0.12 -5.22
CA VAL A 102 -0.66 1.18 -6.22
C VAL A 102 -1.21 0.64 -7.54
N ARG A 103 -2.13 1.36 -8.16
CA ARG A 103 -2.60 1.06 -9.52
C ARG A 103 -2.03 2.05 -10.50
N ILE A 104 -1.15 1.56 -11.38
CA ILE A 104 -0.66 2.28 -12.55
C ILE A 104 -1.35 1.65 -13.75
N ILE A 105 -2.07 2.45 -14.53
CA ILE A 105 -2.88 1.93 -15.65
C ILE A 105 -2.01 1.32 -16.75
N GLY A 106 -2.50 0.24 -17.35
CA GLY A 106 -1.85 -0.44 -18.48
C GLY A 106 -0.57 -1.18 -18.09
N MET A 107 -0.44 -1.56 -16.82
CA MET A 107 0.68 -2.38 -16.35
C MET A 107 0.52 -3.84 -16.78
N SER A 108 -0.72 -4.29 -16.94
CA SER A 108 -1.07 -5.52 -17.66
C SER A 108 -1.44 -5.21 -19.11
N ASN A 109 -0.99 -6.06 -20.04
CA ASN A 109 -1.36 -5.93 -21.47
C ASN A 109 -2.84 -6.21 -21.71
N LEU A 110 -3.51 -6.95 -20.82
CA LEU A 110 -4.93 -7.30 -20.93
C LEU A 110 -5.86 -6.30 -20.22
N GLU A 111 -5.30 -5.30 -19.53
CA GLU A 111 -6.09 -4.28 -18.86
C GLU A 111 -6.74 -3.36 -19.90
N GLU A 112 -8.07 -3.26 -19.87
CA GLU A 112 -8.78 -2.29 -20.67
C GLU A 112 -8.59 -0.91 -20.06
N VAL A 113 -8.04 0.01 -20.86
CA VAL A 113 -7.71 1.38 -20.47
C VAL A 113 -8.50 2.30 -21.40
N ASP A 114 -9.06 3.38 -20.83
CA ASP A 114 -9.75 4.39 -21.62
C ASP A 114 -8.81 4.93 -22.72
N PRO A 115 -9.23 5.00 -23.99
CA PRO A 115 -8.40 5.52 -25.08
C PRO A 115 -7.79 6.91 -24.80
N ALA A 116 -8.45 7.75 -24.01
CA ALA A 116 -7.93 9.05 -23.60
C ALA A 116 -6.76 8.96 -22.60
N ASP A 117 -6.71 7.89 -21.80
CA ASP A 117 -5.67 7.64 -20.80
C ASP A 117 -4.55 6.73 -21.33
N GLU A 118 -4.77 6.01 -22.43
CA GLU A 118 -3.81 5.09 -23.04
C GLU A 118 -2.41 5.72 -23.26
N PRO A 119 -2.26 6.98 -23.74
CA PRO A 119 -0.94 7.62 -23.88
C PRO A 119 -0.18 7.79 -22.57
N ARG A 120 -0.89 7.79 -21.43
CA ARG A 120 -0.33 7.88 -20.08
C ARG A 120 -0.29 6.53 -19.36
N SER A 121 -0.52 5.44 -20.09
CA SER A 121 -0.40 4.09 -19.56
C SER A 121 1.06 3.65 -19.42
N PHE A 122 1.30 2.68 -18.55
CA PHE A 122 2.61 2.08 -18.35
C PHE A 122 3.16 1.47 -19.66
N ARG A 123 2.30 0.78 -20.45
CA ARG A 123 2.73 0.12 -21.69
C ARG A 123 3.15 1.09 -22.80
N GLN A 124 2.54 2.27 -22.87
CA GLN A 124 2.91 3.33 -23.82
C GLN A 124 4.13 4.15 -23.37
N GLY A 125 4.52 4.03 -22.09
CA GLY A 125 5.71 4.71 -21.57
C GLY A 125 7.00 4.25 -22.24
N SER A 126 7.97 5.17 -22.35
CA SER A 126 9.31 4.85 -22.86
C SER A 126 9.98 3.76 -22.02
N TYR A 127 10.88 2.97 -22.63
CA TYR A 127 11.60 1.89 -21.94
C TYR A 127 12.28 2.37 -20.66
N ARG A 128 12.89 3.56 -20.68
CA ARG A 128 13.56 4.15 -19.51
C ARG A 128 12.58 4.46 -18.39
N ASN A 129 11.43 5.08 -18.71
CA ASN A 129 10.43 5.42 -17.71
C ASN A 129 9.84 4.17 -17.06
N ARG A 130 9.53 3.15 -17.88
CA ARG A 130 9.06 1.86 -17.38
C ARG A 130 10.08 1.19 -16.47
N PHE A 131 11.35 1.21 -16.86
CA PHE A 131 12.44 0.67 -16.05
C PHE A 131 12.58 1.42 -14.72
N ILE A 132 12.57 2.76 -14.73
CA ILE A 132 12.64 3.59 -13.51
C ILE A 132 11.48 3.27 -12.58
N VAL A 133 10.25 3.18 -13.12
CA VAL A 133 9.06 2.85 -12.32
C VAL A 133 9.24 1.49 -11.66
N VAL A 134 9.63 0.45 -12.39
CA VAL A 134 9.84 -0.90 -11.82
C VAL A 134 10.99 -0.93 -10.81
N MET A 135 12.06 -0.16 -11.02
CA MET A 135 13.19 -0.12 -10.09
C MET A 135 12.98 0.77 -8.87
N ALA A 136 11.98 1.66 -8.90
CA ALA A 136 11.72 2.60 -7.82
C ALA A 136 11.42 1.90 -6.50
N GLY A 137 10.59 0.85 -6.50
CA GLY A 137 10.30 0.08 -5.29
C GLY A 137 11.54 -0.58 -4.68
N VAL A 138 12.36 -1.23 -5.52
CA VAL A 138 13.62 -1.85 -5.06
C VAL A 138 14.57 -0.81 -4.49
N THR A 139 14.68 0.34 -5.14
CA THR A 139 15.54 1.45 -4.68
C THR A 139 15.08 1.98 -3.33
N VAL A 140 13.77 2.16 -3.12
CA VAL A 140 13.23 2.57 -1.81
C VAL A 140 13.58 1.55 -0.72
N ASN A 141 13.47 0.24 -1.00
CA ASN A 141 13.85 -0.78 -0.04
C ASN A 141 15.33 -0.70 0.36
N LEU A 142 16.23 -0.47 -0.61
CA LEU A 142 17.66 -0.31 -0.33
C LEU A 142 17.93 0.94 0.52
N LEU A 143 17.24 2.05 0.24
CA LEU A 143 17.35 3.28 1.03
C LEU A 143 16.85 3.08 2.46
N ILE A 144 15.73 2.38 2.65
CA ILE A 144 15.21 2.05 3.97
C ILE A 144 16.18 1.14 4.71
N ALA A 145 16.72 0.10 4.07
CA ALA A 145 17.69 -0.79 4.67
C ALA A 145 18.94 -0.02 5.14
N PHE A 146 19.48 0.85 4.29
CA PHE A 146 20.61 1.71 4.65
C PHE A 146 20.28 2.64 5.83
N LEU A 147 19.12 3.29 5.80
CA LEU A 147 18.66 4.19 6.86
C LEU A 147 18.48 3.46 8.20
N LEU A 148 17.80 2.31 8.20
CA LEU A 148 17.59 1.50 9.40
C LEU A 148 18.92 1.01 9.97
N PHE A 149 19.82 0.54 9.11
CA PHE A 149 21.15 0.11 9.52
C PHE A 149 21.96 1.25 10.16
N PHE A 150 21.93 2.43 9.55
CA PHE A 150 22.56 3.63 10.10
C PHE A 150 21.97 4.02 11.47
N ILE A 151 20.64 4.02 11.60
CA ILE A 151 19.96 4.35 12.88
C ILE A 151 20.37 3.36 13.97
N VAL A 152 20.41 2.05 13.67
CA VAL A 152 20.79 1.02 14.63
C VAL A 152 22.24 1.22 15.09
N ILE A 153 23.17 1.45 14.15
CA ILE A 153 24.58 1.68 14.49
C ILE A 153 24.76 2.96 15.31
N ALA A 154 24.16 4.07 14.87
CA ALA A 154 24.27 5.35 15.57
C ALA A 154 23.65 5.29 16.98
N GLY A 155 22.53 4.56 17.14
CA GLY A 155 21.86 4.37 18.43
C GLY A 155 22.55 3.38 19.37
N GLN A 156 23.31 2.42 18.83
CA GLN A 156 24.10 1.45 19.61
C GLN A 156 25.53 1.92 19.88
N GLY A 157 25.83 3.21 19.72
CA GLY A 157 27.07 3.83 20.18
C GLY A 157 27.24 3.70 21.69
N ARG A 158 27.63 2.50 22.14
CA ARG A 158 28.19 2.27 23.46
C ARG A 158 29.54 2.98 23.49
N VAL A 159 29.57 4.16 24.09
CA VAL A 159 30.78 4.66 24.75
C VAL A 159 31.02 3.69 25.90
N ASN A 160 31.72 2.59 25.61
CA ASN A 160 32.21 1.71 26.67
C ASN A 160 33.38 2.46 27.31
N ASP A 161 33.11 3.08 28.47
CA ASP A 161 34.14 3.41 29.46
C ASP A 161 34.58 2.13 30.20
#